data_AF-A0A536HY53-F1
#
_entry.id   AF-A0A536HY53-F1
#
_cell.length_a   1.000
_cell.length_b   1.000
_cell.length_c   1.000
_cell.angle_alpha   90.00
_cell.angle_beta   90.00
_cell.angle_gamma   90.00
#
_symmetry.space_group_name_H-M   'P 1'
#
loop_
_entity.id
_entity.type
_entity.pdbx_description
1 polymer ?
#
loop_
_entity_poly.entity_id
_entity_poly.type
_entity_poly.pdbx_seq_one_letter_code
_entity_poly.pdbx_strand_id
1 'polypeptide(L)'
;MEKRGDRWFVTVYQGRQPSSGYAIRVERAIGVGTALRLRARFTVPSPGSATPTVATSPAHTISLPFGADAIYLYDQDDRQRAEFVRP
;
A
#
# COMPACT_ATOMS: atom_id res chain seq x y z
N MET A 1 -3.73 9.44 31.10
CA MET A 1 -4.46 9.95 29.92
C MET A 1 -4.33 8.90 28.82
N GLU A 2 -5.22 7.91 28.81
CA GLU A 2 -5.16 6.79 27.87
C GLU A 2 -6.01 7.12 26.64
N LYS A 3 -5.35 7.47 25.53
CA LYS A 3 -6.04 7.64 24.25
C LYS A 3 -6.15 6.26 23.59
N ARG A 4 -7.09 5.42 24.01
CA ARG A 4 -7.55 4.30 23.18
C ARG A 4 -8.40 4.88 22.06
N GLY A 5 -7.74 5.38 21.02
CA GLY A 5 -8.37 5.73 19.76
C GLY A 5 -8.51 4.50 18.89
N ASP A 6 -9.63 4.39 18.18
CA ASP A 6 -9.83 3.38 17.15
C ASP A 6 -8.67 3.41 16.16
N ARG A 7 -7.92 2.31 16.04
CA ARG A 7 -6.87 2.17 15.04
C ARG A 7 -7.51 1.75 13.73
N TRP A 8 -7.20 2.49 12.69
CA TRP A 8 -7.56 2.14 11.33
C TRP A 8 -6.42 1.36 10.69
N PHE A 9 -6.74 0.30 9.96
CA PHE A 9 -5.76 -0.48 9.24
C PHE A 9 -5.97 -0.28 7.74
N VAL A 10 -4.88 -0.01 7.03
CA VAL A 10 -4.88 0.10 5.57
C VAL A 10 -3.93 -0.94 5.03
N THR A 11 -4.46 -1.86 4.23
CA THR A 11 -3.67 -2.86 3.53
C THR A 11 -3.61 -2.51 2.06
N VAL A 12 -2.41 -2.32 1.53
CA VAL A 12 -2.17 -2.13 0.10
C VAL A 12 -1.67 -3.43 -0.51
N TYR A 13 -2.17 -3.76 -1.69
CA TYR A 13 -1.78 -4.95 -2.43
C TYR A 13 -1.11 -4.55 -3.74
N GLN A 14 -0.09 -5.31 -4.16
CA GLN A 14 0.49 -5.19 -5.49
C GLN A 14 -0.36 -5.91 -6.57
N GLY A 15 -1.48 -6.53 -6.17
CA GLY A 15 -2.27 -7.40 -7.03
C GLY A 15 -1.61 -8.77 -7.23
N ARG A 16 -2.22 -9.60 -8.09
CA ARG A 16 -1.71 -10.94 -8.39
C ARG A 16 -0.42 -10.86 -9.18
N GLN A 17 0.63 -11.52 -8.67
CA GLN A 17 1.96 -11.55 -9.28
C GLN A 17 2.34 -12.95 -9.74
N PRO A 18 3.06 -13.07 -10.87
CA PRO A 18 3.35 -14.34 -11.53
C PRO A 18 4.48 -15.14 -10.86
N SER A 19 5.28 -14.53 -9.98
CA SER A 19 6.42 -15.19 -9.34
C SER A 19 6.70 -14.64 -7.94
N SER A 20 7.67 -15.24 -7.26
CA SER A 20 8.33 -14.65 -6.11
C SER A 20 9.24 -13.47 -6.55
N GLY A 21 9.63 -12.62 -5.60
CA GLY A 21 10.50 -11.44 -5.82
C GLY A 21 9.76 -10.12 -6.01
N TYR A 22 8.46 -10.15 -6.27
CA TYR A 22 7.60 -8.96 -6.19
C TYR A 22 7.36 -8.57 -4.72
N ALA A 23 7.37 -7.28 -4.43
CA ALA A 23 7.08 -6.76 -3.09
C ALA A 23 6.47 -5.37 -3.16
N ILE A 24 5.61 -5.05 -2.19
CA ILE A 24 5.11 -3.69 -1.96
C ILE A 24 5.45 -3.26 -0.53
N ARG A 25 5.89 -2.01 -0.37
CA ARG A 25 6.12 -1.40 0.94
C ARG A 25 5.63 0.03 0.94
N VAL A 26 4.59 0.34 1.71
CA VAL A 26 4.30 1.72 2.13
C VAL A 26 5.52 2.32 2.83
N GLU A 27 6.03 3.42 2.28
CA GLU A 27 7.19 4.16 2.80
C GLU A 27 6.76 5.42 3.55
N ARG A 28 5.63 6.03 3.16
CA ARG A 28 5.13 7.25 3.76
C ARG A 28 3.61 7.33 3.71
N ALA A 29 3.02 7.89 4.76
CA ALA A 29 1.61 8.24 4.83
C ALA A 29 1.50 9.72 5.21
N ILE A 30 0.80 10.51 4.40
CA ILE A 30 0.69 11.97 4.55
C ILE A 30 -0.80 12.32 4.61
N GLY A 31 -1.23 12.94 5.70
CA GLY A 31 -2.59 13.49 5.80
C GLY A 31 -2.73 14.79 4.99
N VAL A 32 -3.80 14.90 4.20
CA VAL A 32 -4.12 16.09 3.39
C VAL A 32 -5.62 16.37 3.54
N GLY A 33 -5.97 17.28 4.45
CA GLY A 33 -7.37 17.49 4.82
C GLY A 33 -7.98 16.22 5.42
N THR A 34 -9.08 15.75 4.85
CA THR A 34 -9.73 14.47 5.23
C THR A 34 -9.21 13.26 4.43
N ALA A 35 -8.27 13.48 3.50
CA ALA A 35 -7.67 12.44 2.68
C ALA A 35 -6.30 11.99 3.21
N LEU A 36 -5.89 10.80 2.78
CA LEU A 36 -4.57 10.26 3.03
C LEU A 36 -3.84 9.99 1.71
N ARG A 37 -2.66 10.58 1.54
CA ARG A 37 -1.73 10.23 0.46
C ARG A 37 -0.73 9.19 0.96
N LEU A 38 -0.80 7.99 0.40
CA LEU A 38 0.16 6.92 0.63
C LEU A 38 1.20 6.91 -0.48
N ARG A 39 2.49 6.82 -0.11
CA ARG A 39 3.57 6.50 -1.04
C ARG A 39 4.08 5.11 -0.74
N ALA A 40 4.10 4.24 -1.74
CA ALA A 40 4.60 2.89 -1.62
C ALA A 40 5.65 2.61 -2.70
N ARG A 41 6.67 1.85 -2.33
CA ARG A 41 7.61 1.27 -3.29
C ARG A 41 7.10 -0.07 -3.77
N PHE A 42 7.07 -0.23 -5.09
CA PHE A 42 6.78 -1.46 -5.79
C PHE A 42 8.09 -2.05 -6.31
N THR A 43 8.42 -3.25 -5.85
CA THR A 43 9.55 -4.02 -6.34
C THR A 43 9.07 -4.98 -7.42
N VAL A 44 9.79 -4.99 -8.54
CA VAL A 44 9.65 -5.97 -9.62
C VAL A 44 10.99 -6.69 -9.73
N PRO A 45 11.01 -8.04 -9.76
CA PRO A 45 12.23 -8.80 -9.94
C PRO A 45 12.90 -8.47 -11.28
N SER A 46 14.21 -8.65 -11.38
CA SER A 46 14.92 -8.42 -12.64
C SER A 46 14.45 -9.41 -13.71
N PRO A 47 14.47 -9.02 -14.99
CA PRO A 47 14.18 -9.94 -16.08
C PRO A 47 15.06 -11.20 -15.98
N GLY A 48 14.45 -12.39 -16.04
CA GLY A 48 15.16 -13.66 -15.92
C GLY A 48 15.44 -14.14 -14.49
N SER A 49 15.20 -13.33 -13.45
CA SER A 49 15.27 -13.78 -12.05
C SER A 49 13.95 -14.33 -11.51
N ALA A 50 12.89 -14.29 -12.31
CA ALA A 50 11.57 -14.78 -11.96
C ALA A 50 11.51 -16.30 -12.13
N THR A 51 11.75 -17.04 -11.05
CA THR A 51 11.48 -18.48 -11.03
C THR A 51 9.97 -18.70 -11.06
N PRO A 52 9.42 -19.61 -11.89
CA PRO A 52 8.00 -19.95 -11.84
C PRO A 52 7.64 -20.42 -10.43
N THR A 53 6.71 -19.74 -9.77
CA THR A 53 6.26 -20.10 -8.42
C THR A 53 4.77 -19.77 -8.29
N VAL A 54 4.12 -20.34 -7.28
CA VAL A 54 2.71 -20.07 -6.90
C VAL A 54 2.40 -18.58 -7.00
N ALA A 55 1.27 -18.25 -7.64
CA ALA A 55 0.81 -16.87 -7.74
C ALA A 55 0.73 -16.22 -6.35
N THR A 56 1.39 -15.08 -6.18
CA THR A 56 1.43 -14.34 -4.91
C THR A 56 0.61 -13.06 -5.01
N SER A 57 0.19 -12.52 -3.86
CA SER A 57 -0.39 -11.16 -3.78
C SER A 57 0.36 -10.39 -2.69
N PRO A 58 1.52 -9.78 -3.01
CA PRO A 58 2.29 -9.03 -2.04
C PRO A 58 1.45 -7.91 -1.43
N ALA A 59 1.53 -7.77 -0.10
CA ALA A 59 0.76 -6.80 0.64
C ALA A 59 1.60 -6.13 1.74
N HIS A 60 1.26 -4.89 2.07
CA HIS A 60 1.77 -4.22 3.26
C HIS A 60 0.63 -3.53 3.99
N THR A 61 0.51 -3.81 5.29
CA THR A 61 -0.49 -3.19 6.16
C THR A 61 0.18 -2.14 7.04
N ILE A 62 -0.41 -0.95 7.07
CA ILE A 62 -0.08 0.08 8.04
C ILE A 62 -1.27 0.30 8.99
N SER A 63 -0.96 0.88 10.15
CA SER A 63 -1.98 1.33 11.09
C SER A 63 -1.95 2.84 11.21
N LEU A 64 -3.14 3.44 11.31
CA LEU A 64 -3.34 4.87 11.39
C LEU A 64 -4.10 5.19 12.69
N PRO A 65 -3.76 6.30 13.36
CA PRO A 65 -4.47 6.74 14.57
C PRO A 65 -5.77 7.49 14.27
N PHE A 66 -6.15 7.61 12.99
CA PHE A 66 -7.35 8.27 12.51
C PHE A 66 -7.86 7.59 11.24
N GLY A 67 -9.16 7.74 10.95
CA GLY A 67 -9.75 7.33 9.68
C GLY A 67 -9.63 8.46 8.63
N ALA A 68 -9.53 8.08 7.36
CA ALA A 68 -9.58 9.01 6.23
C ALA A 68 -10.85 8.77 5.40
N ASP A 69 -11.39 9.83 4.79
CA ASP A 69 -12.53 9.76 3.88
C ASP A 69 -12.11 9.31 2.48
N ALA A 70 -10.86 9.60 2.10
CA ALA A 70 -10.24 9.13 0.88
C ALA A 70 -8.79 8.69 1.11
N ILE A 71 -8.34 7.68 0.37
CA ILE A 71 -6.97 7.20 0.37
C ILE A 71 -6.50 7.13 -1.08
N TYR A 72 -5.39 7.79 -1.38
CA TYR A 72 -4.75 7.78 -2.68
C TYR A 72 -3.38 7.13 -2.57
N LEU A 73 -3.15 6.05 -3.32
CA LEU A 73 -1.89 5.32 -3.35
C LEU A 73 -1.04 5.77 -4.53
N TYR A 74 0.18 6.20 -4.25
CA TYR A 74 1.19 6.58 -5.24
C TYR A 74 2.38 5.63 -5.18
N ASP A 75 2.98 5.33 -6.34
CA ASP A 75 4.21 4.55 -6.41
C ASP A 75 5.47 5.41 -6.19
N GLN A 76 6.64 4.77 -6.28
CA GLN A 76 7.93 5.44 -6.12
C GLN A 76 8.23 6.50 -7.19
N ASP A 77 7.47 6.54 -8.29
CA ASP A 77 7.60 7.48 -9.41
C ASP A 77 6.49 8.55 -9.39
N ASP A 78 5.78 8.68 -8.27
CA ASP A 78 4.64 9.60 -8.06
C ASP A 78 3.43 9.36 -8.99
N ARG A 79 3.28 8.15 -9.52
CA ARG A 79 2.08 7.76 -10.27
C ARG A 79 1.02 7.21 -9.33
N GLN A 80 -0.21 7.70 -9.45
CA GLN A 80 -1.35 7.13 -8.70
C GLN A 80 -1.64 5.72 -9.21
N ARG A 81 -1.76 4.77 -8.28
CA ARG A 81 -1.96 3.33 -8.52
C ARG A 81 -3.34 2.83 -8.13
N ALA A 82 -3.92 3.44 -7.10
CA ALA A 82 -5.23 3.08 -6.59
C ALA A 82 -5.82 4.25 -5.81
N GLU A 83 -7.14 4.24 -5.67
CA GLU A 83 -7.87 5.10 -4.78
C GLU A 83 -8.93 4.29 -4.03
N PHE A 84 -9.24 4.76 -2.83
CA PHE A 84 -10.37 4.31 -2.05
C PHE A 84 -11.08 5.54 -1.50
N VAL A 85 -12.37 5.66 -1.77
CA VAL A 85 -13.22 6.71 -1.22
C VAL A 85 -14.28 6.02 -0.37
N ARG A 86 -14.44 6.51 0.86
CA ARG A 86 -15.48 5.99 1.76
C ARG A 86 -16.85 6.30 1.14
N PRO A 87 -17.75 5.29 1.07
CA PRO A 87 -19.11 5.49 0.57
C PRO A 87 -19.95 6.40 1.47
#